data_AF-A0A920EJG9-F1
#
_entry.id   AF-A0A920EJG9-F1
#
_cell.length_a   1.000
_cell.length_b   1.000
_cell.length_c   1.000
_cell.angle_alpha   90.00
_cell.angle_beta   90.00
_cell.angle_gamma   90.00
#
_symmetry.space_group_name_H-M   'P 1'
#
loop_
_entity.id
_entity.type
_entity.pdbx_description
1 polymer ?
#
loop_
_entity_poly.entity_id
_entity_poly.type
_entity_poly.pdbx_seq_one_letter_code
_entity_poly.pdbx_strand_id
1 'polypeptide(L)'
;MNYQQNFDVSNLNSFNLPVTAEYFCAIYSVDELASANAFAKNNNLGVTVLGEGTNIILPSFVVGLVIKVEIKGINIDDSKDFNHPLVTISAGENWHNCVKFY
;
A
#
# COMPACT_ATOMS: atom_id res chain seq x y z
N MET A 1 -5.03 11.26 10.13
CA MET A 1 -4.52 10.86 8.80
C MET A 1 -4.38 12.10 7.92
N ASN A 2 -3.37 12.14 7.05
CA ASN A 2 -3.15 13.27 6.14
C ASN A 2 -3.49 12.85 4.70
N TYR A 3 -4.38 13.59 4.03
CA TYR A 3 -4.76 13.37 2.64
C TYR A 3 -4.19 14.50 1.80
N GLN A 4 -3.40 14.16 0.78
CA GLN A 4 -2.80 15.12 -0.13
C GLN A 4 -3.63 15.20 -1.40
N GLN A 5 -4.01 16.40 -1.83
CA GLN A 5 -4.73 16.62 -3.07
C GLN A 5 -3.77 16.89 -4.24
N ASN A 6 -4.14 16.46 -5.45
CA ASN A 6 -3.35 16.65 -6.67
C ASN A 6 -1.88 16.24 -6.48
N PHE A 7 -1.67 15.08 -5.87
CA PHE A 7 -0.35 14.61 -5.45
C PHE A 7 0.35 13.86 -6.58
N ASP A 8 1.62 14.17 -6.81
CA ASP A 8 2.45 13.47 -7.79
C ASP A 8 2.85 12.08 -7.26
N VAL A 9 2.35 11.03 -7.92
CA VAL A 9 2.65 9.62 -7.61
C VAL A 9 3.54 8.96 -8.65
N SER A 10 4.15 9.75 -9.54
CA SER A 10 5.04 9.25 -10.60
C SER A 10 6.17 8.39 -10.04
N ASN A 11 6.75 8.81 -8.91
CA ASN A 11 7.85 8.12 -8.23
C ASN A 11 7.41 6.93 -7.36
N LEU A 12 6.12 6.57 -7.39
CA LEU A 12 5.55 5.47 -6.60
C LEU A 12 5.22 4.23 -7.45
N ASN A 13 5.62 4.21 -8.72
CA ASN A 13 5.51 3.04 -9.59
C ASN A 13 6.78 2.87 -10.44
N SER A 14 7.12 1.64 -10.81
CA SER A 14 8.39 1.34 -11.48
C SER A 14 8.50 1.87 -12.91
N PHE A 15 7.38 2.21 -13.55
CA PHE A 15 7.38 2.78 -14.90
C PHE A 15 7.72 4.27 -14.90
N ASN A 16 7.68 4.96 -13.75
CA ASN A 16 7.98 6.38 -13.60
C ASN A 16 7.27 7.28 -14.62
N LEU A 17 6.07 6.88 -15.04
CA LEU A 17 5.25 7.70 -15.91
C LEU A 17 4.68 8.88 -15.10
N PRO A 18 4.53 10.07 -15.70
CA PRO A 18 3.89 11.21 -15.06
C PRO A 18 2.46 10.86 -14.64
N VAL A 19 2.19 10.80 -13.34
CA VAL A 19 0.89 10.45 -12.77
C VAL A 19 0.58 11.35 -11.58
N THR A 20 -0.59 11.97 -11.60
CA THR A 20 -1.14 12.74 -10.48
C THR A 20 -2.37 12.06 -9.90
N ALA A 21 -2.46 11.95 -8.59
CA ALA A 21 -3.64 11.46 -7.89
C ALA A 21 -4.51 12.63 -7.41
N GLU A 22 -5.83 12.53 -7.57
CA GLU A 22 -6.79 13.50 -7.04
C GLU A 22 -6.67 13.60 -5.52
N TYR A 23 -6.64 12.45 -4.84
CA TYR A 23 -6.28 12.31 -3.43
C TYR A 23 -5.24 11.21 -3.24
N PHE A 24 -4.32 11.40 -2.31
CA PHE A 24 -3.33 10.42 -1.91
C PHE A 24 -3.22 10.32 -0.39
N CYS A 25 -3.05 9.11 0.12
CA CYS A 25 -2.54 8.87 1.47
C CYS A 25 -1.63 7.63 1.50
N ALA A 26 -0.72 7.61 2.47
CA ALA A 26 0.01 6.41 2.87
C ALA A 26 -0.55 5.92 4.21
N ILE A 27 -0.71 4.60 4.34
CA ILE A 27 -1.22 3.96 5.56
C ILE A 27 -0.17 3.02 6.15
N TYR A 28 -0.03 3.07 7.47
CA TYR A 28 0.96 2.32 8.25
C TYR A 28 0.31 1.36 9.25
N SER A 29 -1.02 1.41 9.40
CA SER A 29 -1.79 0.49 10.25
C SER A 29 -3.14 0.12 9.64
N VAL A 30 -3.76 -0.93 10.19
CA VAL A 30 -5.12 -1.37 9.81
C VAL A 30 -6.17 -0.31 10.20
N ASP A 31 -5.97 0.42 11.29
CA ASP A 31 -6.87 1.51 11.70
C ASP A 31 -6.83 2.69 10.72
N GLU A 32 -5.65 2.96 10.14
CA GLU A 32 -5.51 3.93 9.07
C GLU A 32 -6.20 3.47 7.77
N LEU A 33 -6.15 2.18 7.44
CA LEU A 33 -6.94 1.63 6.33
C LEU A 33 -8.45 1.86 6.53
N ALA A 34 -8.96 1.59 7.73
CA ALA A 34 -10.37 1.80 8.06
C ALA A 34 -10.76 3.27 7.91
N SER A 35 -9.91 4.17 8.39
CA SER A 35 -10.10 5.62 8.28
C SER A 35 -10.05 6.10 6.81
N ALA A 36 -9.23 5.49 5.96
CA ALA A 36 -9.05 5.87 4.56
C ALA A 36 -10.26 5.43 3.73
N ASN A 37 -10.76 4.23 4.02
CA ASN A 37 -12.00 3.71 3.46
C ASN A 37 -13.21 4.57 3.87
N ALA A 38 -13.27 5.02 5.12
CA ALA A 38 -14.33 5.93 5.57
C ALA A 38 -14.27 7.28 4.84
N PHE A 39 -13.08 7.85 4.67
CA PHE A 39 -12.90 9.09 3.91
C PHE A 39 -13.34 8.93 2.45
N ALA A 40 -12.93 7.86 1.78
CA ALA A 40 -13.33 7.61 0.39
C ALA A 40 -14.87 7.48 0.26
N LYS A 41 -15.51 6.74 1.17
CA LYS A 41 -16.97 6.59 1.19
C LYS A 41 -17.71 7.91 1.41
N ASN A 42 -17.27 8.70 2.40
CA ASN A 42 -17.92 9.96 2.75
C ASN A 42 -17.82 11.02 1.65
N ASN A 43 -16.81 10.90 0.78
CA ASN A 43 -16.58 11.81 -0.35
C ASN A 43 -16.93 11.18 -1.71
N ASN A 44 -17.57 10.00 -1.73
CA ASN A 44 -17.94 9.28 -2.94
C ASN A 44 -16.76 9.05 -3.92
N LEU A 45 -15.57 8.81 -3.38
CA LEU A 45 -14.35 8.61 -4.15
C LEU A 45 -14.16 7.13 -4.53
N GLY A 46 -13.73 6.88 -5.77
CA GLY A 46 -13.11 5.60 -6.13
C GLY A 46 -11.82 5.38 -5.35
N VAL A 47 -11.41 4.12 -5.16
CA VAL A 47 -10.18 3.77 -4.43
C VAL A 47 -9.24 2.98 -5.32
N THR A 48 -7.99 3.42 -5.40
CA THR A 48 -6.87 2.69 -6.02
C THR A 48 -5.85 2.35 -4.94
N VAL A 49 -5.51 1.08 -4.80
CA VAL A 49 -4.51 0.62 -3.81
C VAL A 49 -3.16 0.43 -4.50
N LEU A 50 -2.10 0.99 -3.90
CA LEU A 50 -0.72 0.83 -4.32
C LEU A 50 0.08 0.09 -3.25
N GLY A 51 0.75 -0.98 -3.64
CA GLY A 51 1.88 -1.56 -2.89
C GLY A 51 3.18 -0.85 -3.29
N GLU A 52 4.18 -1.61 -3.74
CA GLU A 52 5.44 -1.07 -4.27
C GLU A 52 5.33 -0.48 -5.69
N GLY A 53 4.18 -0.67 -6.36
CA GLY A 53 3.94 -0.11 -7.69
C GLY A 53 4.79 -0.74 -8.81
N THR A 54 5.33 -1.94 -8.60
CA THR A 54 6.23 -2.62 -9.56
C THR A 54 5.51 -3.28 -10.74
N ASN A 55 4.18 -3.37 -10.70
CA ASN A 55 3.38 -4.05 -11.73
C ASN A 55 2.06 -3.31 -12.04
N ILE A 56 2.09 -1.98 -12.06
CA ILE A 56 0.90 -1.18 -12.37
C ILE A 56 1.24 -0.08 -13.39
N ILE A 57 0.38 0.07 -14.39
CA ILE A 57 0.37 1.21 -15.29
C ILE A 57 -0.83 2.07 -14.90
N LEU A 58 -0.56 3.25 -14.36
CA LEU A 58 -1.59 4.20 -13.98
C LEU A 58 -1.89 5.16 -15.14
N PRO A 59 -3.13 5.66 -15.25
CA PRO A 59 -3.43 6.80 -16.13
C PRO A 59 -2.67 8.04 -15.63
N SER A 60 -2.46 9.04 -16.49
CA SER A 60 -1.76 10.28 -16.11
C SER A 60 -2.44 11.06 -14.99
N PHE A 61 -3.75 10.84 -14.78
CA PHE A 61 -4.49 11.36 -13.64
C PHE A 61 -5.39 10.27 -13.07
N VAL A 62 -5.26 10.00 -11.77
CA VAL A 62 -6.07 9.02 -11.04
C VAL A 62 -7.17 9.76 -10.27
N VAL A 63 -8.40 9.60 -10.71
CA VAL A 63 -9.61 10.12 -10.04
C VAL A 63 -9.87 9.30 -8.77
N GLY A 64 -10.23 9.98 -7.67
CA GLY A 64 -10.47 9.38 -6.37
C GLY A 64 -9.24 9.31 -5.46
N LEU A 65 -9.26 8.34 -4.54
CA LEU A 65 -8.22 8.16 -3.52
C LEU A 65 -7.23 7.06 -3.91
N VAL A 66 -5.96 7.43 -4.00
CA VAL A 66 -4.83 6.50 -4.05
C VAL A 66 -4.34 6.22 -2.63
N ILE A 67 -4.35 4.96 -2.23
CA ILE A 67 -3.87 4.50 -0.92
C ILE A 67 -2.58 3.70 -1.12
N LYS A 68 -1.45 4.21 -0.62
CA LYS A 68 -0.20 3.45 -0.54
C LYS A 68 -0.14 2.64 0.75
N VAL A 69 0.01 1.33 0.65
CA VAL A 69 0.10 0.42 1.80
C VAL A 69 1.55 0.32 2.27
N GLU A 70 1.81 0.82 3.47
CA GLU A 70 3.12 0.79 4.14
C GLU A 70 3.02 0.07 5.51
N ILE A 71 2.01 -0.79 5.68
CA ILE A 71 1.85 -1.62 6.87
C ILE A 71 2.96 -2.67 6.91
N LYS A 72 3.90 -2.53 7.84
CA LYS A 72 5.02 -3.46 8.05
C LYS A 72 4.69 -4.48 9.14
N GLY A 73 5.50 -5.53 9.24
CA GLY A 73 5.38 -6.58 10.23
C GLY A 73 5.63 -7.96 9.64
N ILE A 74 6.49 -8.72 10.29
CA ILE A 74 6.72 -10.13 10.01
C ILE A 74 6.57 -10.86 11.34
N ASN A 75 5.67 -11.84 11.38
CA ASN A 75 5.47 -12.70 12.54
C ASN A 75 5.84 -14.14 12.17
N ILE A 76 6.58 -14.80 13.05
CA ILE A 76 7.02 -16.18 12.88
C ILE A 76 6.44 -16.97 14.04
N ASP A 77 5.62 -17.97 13.72
CA ASP A 77 5.07 -18.92 14.68
C ASP A 77 5.69 -20.30 14.41
N ASP A 78 6.65 -20.68 15.25
CA ASP A 78 7.35 -21.96 15.25
C ASP A 78 6.85 -22.90 16.36
N SER A 79 5.77 -22.52 17.07
CA SER A 79 5.27 -23.26 18.23
C SER A 79 4.76 -24.67 17.88
N LYS A 80 4.40 -24.91 16.61
CA LYS A 80 3.90 -26.19 16.11
C LYS A 80 4.98 -27.04 15.43
N ASP A 81 5.91 -26.42 14.72
CA ASP A 81 7.00 -27.08 14.02
C ASP A 81 8.18 -26.11 13.84
N PHE A 82 9.29 -26.40 14.50
CA PHE A 82 10.51 -25.60 14.43
C PHE A 82 11.18 -25.64 13.04
N ASN A 83 11.00 -26.73 12.28
CA ASN A 83 11.60 -26.87 10.94
C ASN A 83 10.74 -26.23 9.85
N HIS A 84 9.46 -26.02 10.11
CA HIS A 84 8.49 -25.44 9.19
C HIS A 84 7.65 -24.36 9.86
N PRO A 85 8.26 -23.22 10.26
CA PRO A 85 7.54 -22.17 10.94
C PRO A 85 6.49 -21.53 10.02
N LEU A 86 5.36 -21.14 10.60
CA LEU A 86 4.35 -20.35 9.90
C LEU A 86 4.77 -18.88 9.92
N VAL A 87 5.06 -18.32 8.75
CA VAL A 87 5.44 -16.91 8.60
C VAL A 87 4.26 -16.10 8.07
N THR A 88 3.88 -15.05 8.80
CA THR A 88 2.88 -14.06 8.39
C THR A 88 3.58 -12.75 8.07
N ILE A 89 3.33 -12.20 6.88
CA ILE A 89 3.99 -11.00 6.36
C ILE A 89 2.93 -9.95 6.04
N SER A 90 3.11 -8.74 6.56
CA SER A 90 2.21 -7.60 6.29
C SER A 90 2.32 -7.12 4.84
N ALA A 91 1.20 -6.64 4.29
CA ALA A 91 1.07 -6.29 2.87
C ALA A 91 1.97 -5.13 2.38
N GLY A 92 2.50 -4.32 3.30
CA GLY A 92 3.43 -3.25 2.96
C GLY A 92 4.89 -3.69 2.92
N GLU A 93 5.23 -4.92 3.29
CA GLU A 93 6.63 -5.38 3.28
C GLU A 93 7.22 -5.48 1.87
N ASN A 94 8.53 -5.24 1.76
CA ASN A 94 9.24 -5.45 0.49
C ASN A 94 9.42 -6.96 0.25
N TRP A 95 8.78 -7.45 -0.81
CA TRP A 95 8.76 -8.89 -1.10
C TRP A 95 10.15 -9.49 -1.32
N HIS A 96 11.04 -8.76 -2.01
CA HIS A 96 12.38 -9.25 -2.30
C HIS A 96 13.23 -9.44 -1.03
N ASN A 97 13.09 -8.52 -0.07
CA ASN A 97 13.74 -8.63 1.22
C ASN A 97 13.16 -9.79 2.02
N CYS A 98 11.82 -9.97 2.02
CA CYS A 98 11.18 -11.09 2.69
C CYS A 98 11.73 -12.44 2.24
N VAL A 99 11.85 -12.67 0.92
CA VAL A 99 12.36 -13.94 0.38
C VAL A 99 13.87 -14.13 0.59
N LYS A 100 14.64 -13.05 0.70
CA LYS A 100 16.08 -13.14 0.92
C LYS A 100 16.46 -13.52 2.34
N PHE A 101 15.70 -13.04 3.32
CA PHE A 101 16.07 -13.15 4.73
C PHE A 101 15.36 -14.31 5.46
N TYR A 102 14.31 -14.90 4.87
CA TYR A 102 13.49 -15.97 5.45
C TYR A 102 13.24 -17.08 4.44
#